data_AF-A0A7J5E6U6-F1
#
_entry.id   AF-A0A7J5E6U6-F1
#
_cell.length_a   1.000
_cell.length_b   1.000
_cell.length_c   1.000
_cell.angle_alpha   90.00
_cell.angle_beta   90.00
_cell.angle_gamma   90.00
#
_symmetry.space_group_name_H-M   'P 1'
#
loop_
_entity.id
_entity.type
_entity.pdbx_description
1 polymer ?
#
loop_
_entity_poly.entity_id
_entity_poly.type
_entity_poly.pdbx_seq_one_letter_code
_entity_poly.pdbx_strand_id
1 'polypeptide(L)' 'MSEKILYSYTGLFDTPDEIINAAEKVSEEGYKKYDINTPYPVHGMDAAMKLKPSKLGYAALVFGLSGTFTAILL' A
#
# COMPACT_ATOMS: atom_id res chain seq x y z
N MET A 1 13.41 20.65 27.24
CA MET A 1 13.88 19.77 26.15
C MET A 1 12.75 18.81 25.83
N SER A 2 12.15 18.91 24.64
CA SER A 2 11.08 18.01 24.21
C SER A 2 11.66 16.61 24.02
N GLU A 3 11.06 15.59 24.65
CA GLU A 3 11.48 14.20 24.46
C GLU A 3 11.34 13.81 22.98
N LYS A 4 12.45 13.37 22.37
CA LYS A 4 12.44 12.85 21.00
C LYS A 4 11.88 11.43 21.03
N ILE A 5 10.63 11.27 20.65
CA ILE A 5 10.01 9.96 20.40
C ILE A 5 10.56 9.42 19.07
N LEU A 6 11.07 8.19 19.08
CA LEU A 6 11.48 7.50 17.86
C LEU A 6 10.24 7.18 17.00
N TYR A 7 10.26 7.60 15.74
CA TYR A 7 9.15 7.40 14.81
C TYR A 7 9.22 6.05 14.06
N SER A 8 10.36 5.77 13.41
CA SER A 8 10.52 4.57 12.56
C SER A 8 11.99 4.13 12.46
N TYR A 9 12.17 2.90 11.99
CA TYR A 9 13.44 2.37 11.47
C TYR A 9 13.33 2.20 9.96
N THR A 10 14.44 2.32 9.24
CA THR A 10 14.49 2.16 7.78
C THR A 10 15.69 1.31 7.39
N GLY A 11 15.47 0.35 6.48
CA GLY A 11 16.52 -0.41 5.82
C GLY A 11 16.69 0.05 4.37
N LEU A 12 17.92 0.07 3.88
CA LEU A 12 18.24 0.31 2.47
C LEU A 12 18.66 -1.01 1.84
N PHE A 13 18.23 -1.22 0.60
CA PHE A 13 18.48 -2.43 -0.19
C PHE A 13 18.94 -2.02 -1.58
N ASP A 14 19.84 -2.79 -2.16
CA ASP A 14 20.46 -2.45 -3.46
C ASP A 14 19.64 -3.00 -4.63
N THR A 15 18.86 -4.06 -4.38
CA THR A 15 18.09 -4.75 -5.42
C THR A 15 16.60 -4.89 -5.07
N PRO A 16 15.70 -4.94 -6.07
CA PRO A 16 14.27 -5.18 -5.84
C PRO A 16 13.98 -6.52 -5.17
N ASP A 17 14.76 -7.55 -5.50
CA ASP A 17 14.58 -8.90 -4.94
C ASP A 17 14.86 -8.92 -3.43
N GLU A 18 15.87 -8.18 -2.96
CA GLU A 18 16.14 -8.00 -1.54
C GLU A 18 14.96 -7.33 -0.82
N ILE A 19 14.36 -6.31 -1.44
CA ILE A 19 13.20 -5.60 -0.90
C ILE A 19 12.01 -6.55 -0.78
N ILE A 20 11.73 -7.36 -1.80
CA ILE A 20 10.64 -8.35 -1.78
C ILE A 20 10.85 -9.36 -0.65
N ASN A 21 12.05 -9.93 -0.54
CA ASN A 21 12.38 -10.87 0.54
C ASN A 21 12.23 -10.23 1.93
N ALA A 22 12.60 -8.96 2.08
CA ALA A 22 12.40 -8.21 3.33
C ALA A 22 10.92 -7.98 3.62
N ALA A 23 10.13 -7.61 2.61
CA ALA A 23 8.68 -7.40 2.73
C ALA A 23 7.95 -8.67 3.18
N GLU A 24 8.30 -9.82 2.58
CA GLU A 24 7.72 -11.12 2.93
C GLU A 24 7.97 -11.44 4.41
N LYS A 25 9.22 -11.36 4.87
CA LYS A 25 9.60 -11.61 6.28
C LYS A 25 8.88 -10.66 7.23
N VAL A 26 8.87 -9.36 6.94
CA VAL A 26 8.19 -8.36 7.78
C VAL A 26 6.69 -8.63 7.85
N SER A 27 6.06 -9.04 6.74
CA SER A 27 4.64 -9.42 6.71
C SER A 27 4.36 -10.71 7.49
N GLU A 28 5.26 -11.69 7.44
CA GLU A 28 5.16 -12.98 8.14
C GLU A 28 5.27 -12.83 9.65
N GLU A 29 6.16 -11.95 10.12
CA GLU A 29 6.29 -11.56 11.52
C GLU A 29 5.08 -10.73 12.02
N GLY A 30 4.13 -10.39 11.14
CA GLY A 30 2.87 -9.77 11.51
C GLY A 30 2.93 -8.25 11.69
N TYR A 31 4.01 -7.60 11.23
CA TYR A 31 4.07 -6.15 11.18
C TYR A 31 3.03 -5.60 10.20
N LYS A 32 2.33 -4.54 10.60
CA LYS A 32 1.25 -3.92 9.79
C LYS A 32 1.47 -2.43 9.52
N LYS A 33 2.40 -1.80 10.24
CA LYS A 33 2.70 -0.37 10.16
C LYS A 33 4.09 -0.18 9.58
N TYR A 34 4.22 -0.43 8.29
CA TYR A 34 5.44 -0.18 7.53
C TYR A 34 5.05 0.12 6.09
N ASP A 35 5.97 0.73 5.35
CA ASP A 35 5.81 1.03 3.94
C ASP A 35 7.14 0.78 3.23
N ILE A 36 7.08 0.61 1.92
CA ILE A 36 8.24 0.33 1.08
C ILE A 36 8.35 1.42 0.02
N ASN A 37 9.31 2.29 0.23
CA ASN A 37 9.56 3.43 -0.64
C ASN A 37 10.43 3.01 -1.82
N THR A 38 9.80 2.76 -2.97
CA THR A 38 10.48 2.43 -4.24
C THR A 38 10.34 3.58 -5.24
N PRO A 39 11.34 3.82 -6.10
CA PRO A 39 11.27 4.89 -7.11
C PRO A 39 10.37 4.53 -8.32
N TYR A 40 9.93 3.28 -8.40
CA TYR A 40 9.04 2.76 -9.45
C TYR A 40 8.22 1.58 -8.90
N PRO A 41 7.10 1.20 -9.54
CA PRO A 41 6.29 0.07 -9.11
C PRO A 41 7.07 -1.25 -9.22
N VAL A 42 7.14 -2.00 -8.12
CA VAL A 42 7.71 -3.35 -8.10
C VAL A 42 6.59 -4.37 -8.18
N HIS A 43 6.61 -5.21 -9.21
CA HIS A 43 5.62 -6.27 -9.37
C HIS A 43 5.70 -7.28 -8.23
N GLY A 44 4.54 -7.71 -7.72
CA GLY A 44 4.46 -8.67 -6.61
C GLY A 44 4.57 -8.05 -5.22
N MET A 45 4.86 -6.75 -5.09
CA MET A 45 4.99 -6.08 -3.80
C MET A 45 3.71 -6.19 -2.94
N ASP A 46 2.53 -6.00 -3.53
CA ASP A 46 1.26 -6.12 -2.81
C ASP A 46 1.05 -7.52 -2.19
N ALA A 47 1.50 -8.56 -2.90
CA ALA A 47 1.43 -9.94 -2.44
C ALA A 47 2.46 -10.20 -1.33
N ALA A 48 3.70 -9.73 -1.51
CA ALA A 48 4.77 -9.82 -0.51
C ALA A 48 4.39 -9.10 0.80
N MET A 49 3.73 -7.95 0.70
CA MET A 49 3.22 -7.17 1.84
C MET A 49 1.88 -7.70 2.40
N LYS A 50 1.26 -8.70 1.75
CA LYS A 50 -0.05 -9.27 2.10
C LYS A 50 -1.15 -8.21 2.18
N LEU A 51 -1.13 -7.25 1.26
CA LEU A 51 -2.11 -6.18 1.20
C LEU A 51 -3.47 -6.69 0.72
N LYS A 52 -4.53 -6.10 1.27
CA LYS A 52 -5.90 -6.38 0.81
C LYS A 52 -6.19 -5.58 -0.47
N PRO A 53 -7.04 -6.09 -1.36
CA PRO A 53 -7.48 -5.34 -2.54
C PRO A 53 -8.04 -3.96 -2.17
N SER A 54 -7.68 -2.95 -2.97
CA SER A 54 -8.16 -1.59 -2.76
C SER A 54 -9.67 -1.48 -2.96
N LYS A 55 -10.33 -0.74 -2.07
CA LYS A 55 -11.78 -0.44 -2.18
C LYS A 55 -12.09 0.64 -3.23
N LEU A 56 -11.05 1.25 -3.81
CA LEU A 56 -11.19 2.39 -4.73
C LEU A 56 -12.02 2.04 -5.97
N GLY A 57 -11.88 0.82 -6.51
CA GLY A 57 -12.65 0.38 -7.68
C GLY A 57 -14.16 0.37 -7.42
N TYR A 58 -14.59 -0.10 -6.24
CA TYR A 58 -16.00 -0.08 -5.85
C TYR A 58 -16.52 1.34 -5.67
N ALA A 59 -15.73 2.23 -5.05
CA ALA A 59 -16.10 3.63 -4.91
C ALA A 59 -16.28 4.31 -6.28
N ALA A 60 -15.35 4.08 -7.21
CA ALA A 60 -15.44 4.60 -8.57
C ALA A 60 -16.71 4.11 -9.30
N LEU A 61 -17.07 2.83 -9.15
CA LEU A 61 -18.30 2.28 -9.73
C LEU A 61 -19.56 2.95 -9.17
N VAL A 62 -19.66 3.09 -7.85
CA VAL A 62 -20.80 3.73 -7.20
C VAL A 62 -20.96 5.17 -7.69
N PHE A 63 -19.89 5.95 -7.70
CA PHE A 63 -19.96 7.34 -8.15
C PHE A 63 -20.26 7.45 -9.65
N GLY A 64 -19.69 6.57 -10.48
CA GLY A 64 -19.99 6.53 -11.91
C GLY A 64 -21.45 6.21 -12.20
N LEU A 65 -22.03 5.22 -11.50
CA LEU A 65 -23.44 4.87 -11.62
C LEU A 65 -24.35 6.00 -11.12
N SER A 66 -24.04 6.59 -9.96
CA SER A 66 -24.78 7.74 -9.45
C SER A 66 -24.80 8.88 -10.47
N GLY A 67 -23.66 9.26 -11.04
CA GLY A 67 -23.60 10.30 -12.07
C GLY A 67 -24.38 9.95 -13.33
N THR A 68 -24.33 8.69 -13.76
CA THR A 68 -25.11 8.19 -14.91
C THR A 68 -26.61 8.28 -14.64
N PHE A 69 -27.07 7.86 -13.45
CA PHE A 69 -28.47 7.98 -13.07
C PHE A 69 -28.93 9.43 -12.97
N THR A 70 -28.10 10.33 -12.41
CA THR A 70 -28.39 11.76 -12.36
C THR A 70 -28.56 12.34 -13.76
N ALA A 71 -27.69 12.00 -14.71
CA ALA A 71 -27.76 12.53 -16.07
C ALA A 71 -28.96 12.00 -16.88
N ILE A 72 -29.50 10.83 -16.52
CA ILE A 72 -30.67 10.24 -17.20
C ILE A 72 -31.98 10.71 -16.56
N LEU A 73 -32.01 10.92 -15.24
CA LEU A 73 -33.24 11.18 -14.48
C LEU A 73 -33.56 12.67 -14.27
N LEU A 74 -32.58 13.57 -14.44
CA LEU A 74 -32.74 15.03 -14.39
C LEU A 74 -32.43 15.64 -15.76
#